data_AF-A0AAD6A1G2-F1
#
_entry.id   AF-A0AAD6A1G2-F1
#
_cell.length_a   1.000
_cell.length_b   1.000
_cell.length_c   1.000
_cell.angle_alpha   90.00
_cell.angle_beta   90.00
_cell.angle_gamma   90.00
#
_symmetry.space_group_name_H-M   'P 1'
#
loop_
_entity.id
_entity.type
_entity.pdbx_description
1 polymer ?
#
loop_
_entity_poly.entity_id
_entity_poly.type
_entity_poly.pdbx_seq_one_letter_code
_entity_poly.pdbx_strand_id
1 'polypeptide(L)'
;MATSRDTTSSEPPLVGFEIDKRKILSALLDTSEQKLSIVNLFGGRGVGKTFLAKNIYTSAEVQRHFDVQVWLPGANCHSLEEAEKCTREQLSIEDEADISNFLRGKRYCVVLDDFNYGSRLASLWHSIIERLPDNSNGSRVLVTRDYDIIILPGRSVIDSLPLLQIKVYCRSNKQGLEILLKEAFPKDPLEGCPADTVDALVMECQGLPWPLRFLGGLLSERPWNEVLGRIEAIKAAGKRFVDFAKSYRFLPSHEHRAAFLYFLTFPEDAEIHAKSLAR
;
A
#
# COMPACT_ATOMS: atom_id res chain seq x y z
N MET A 1 -0.31 12.80 -36.82
CA MET A 1 -1.16 13.36 -35.75
C MET A 1 -1.27 12.30 -34.66
N ALA A 2 -0.40 12.37 -33.65
CA ALA A 2 -0.44 11.47 -32.51
C ALA A 2 -1.42 12.04 -31.49
N THR A 3 -2.52 11.32 -31.24
CA THR A 3 -3.49 11.68 -30.21
C THR A 3 -2.84 11.48 -28.84
N SER A 4 -2.66 12.58 -28.12
CA SER A 4 -2.26 12.59 -26.71
C SER A 4 -3.24 11.77 -25.89
N ARG A 5 -2.74 10.74 -25.20
CA ARG A 5 -3.50 10.09 -24.14
C ARG A 5 -3.59 11.06 -22.97
N ASP A 6 -4.76 11.62 -22.74
CA ASP A 6 -5.11 12.22 -21.46
C ASP A 6 -5.05 11.13 -20.38
N THR A 7 -3.95 11.08 -19.65
CA THR A 7 -3.83 10.28 -18.43
C THR A 7 -4.49 11.05 -17.30
N THR A 8 -5.82 11.09 -17.29
CA THR A 8 -6.56 11.33 -16.05
C THR A 8 -6.31 10.13 -15.16
N SER A 9 -5.44 10.28 -14.17
CA SER A 9 -5.10 9.29 -13.14
C SER A 9 -6.35 8.92 -12.33
N SER A 10 -7.18 7.99 -12.84
CA SER A 10 -8.17 7.33 -12.01
C SER A 10 -7.45 6.37 -11.07
N GLU A 11 -7.66 6.49 -9.75
CA GLU A 11 -7.13 5.52 -8.80
C GLU A 11 -7.52 4.09 -9.25
N PRO A 12 -6.60 3.11 -9.11
CA PRO A 12 -6.87 1.77 -9.56
C PRO A 12 -8.12 1.19 -8.85
N PRO A 13 -8.95 0.38 -9.53
CA PRO A 13 -10.19 -0.13 -8.96
C PRO A 13 -9.92 -1.02 -7.74
N LEU A 14 -10.68 -0.81 -6.66
CA LEU A 14 -10.56 -1.54 -5.38
C LEU A 14 -11.30 -2.89 -5.43
N VAL A 15 -10.83 -3.82 -6.26
CA VAL A 15 -11.49 -5.12 -6.46
C VAL A 15 -11.21 -6.06 -5.29
N GLY A 16 -12.28 -6.58 -4.69
CA GLY A 16 -12.23 -7.67 -3.70
C GLY A 16 -11.88 -7.24 -2.28
N PHE A 17 -11.66 -5.94 -2.03
CA PHE A 17 -11.41 -5.40 -0.68
C PHE A 17 -12.66 -4.83 0.00
N GLU A 18 -13.85 -5.02 -0.54
CA GLU A 18 -15.08 -4.36 -0.08
C GLU A 18 -15.42 -4.77 1.36
N ILE A 19 -15.18 -6.03 1.72
CA ILE A 19 -15.36 -6.52 3.09
C ILE A 19 -14.29 -5.95 4.02
N ASP A 20 -13.02 -6.00 3.61
CA ASP A 20 -11.88 -5.50 4.39
C ASP A 20 -12.04 -4.00 4.66
N LYS A 21 -12.36 -3.22 3.61
CA LYS A 21 -12.63 -1.77 3.68
C LYS A 21 -13.74 -1.45 4.66
N ARG A 22 -14.89 -2.15 4.59
CA ARG A 22 -15.99 -1.91 5.53
C ARG A 22 -15.60 -2.16 6.98
N LYS A 23 -14.86 -3.23 7.26
CA LYS A 23 -14.38 -3.55 8.62
C LYS A 23 -13.43 -2.47 9.15
N ILE A 24 -12.52 -1.99 8.30
CA ILE A 24 -11.57 -0.95 8.70
C ILE A 24 -12.30 0.38 8.92
N LEU A 25 -13.19 0.77 8.01
CA LEU A 25 -14.01 1.98 8.18
C LEU A 25 -14.85 1.93 9.44
N SER A 26 -15.50 0.79 9.74
CA SER A 26 -16.28 0.65 10.97
C SER A 26 -15.43 0.83 12.23
N ALA A 27 -14.15 0.43 12.20
CA ALA A 27 -13.25 0.59 13.33
C ALA A 27 -12.68 2.02 13.43
N LEU A 28 -12.32 2.63 12.29
CA LEU A 28 -11.78 3.98 12.25
C LEU A 28 -12.83 5.02 12.62
N LEU A 29 -14.09 4.82 12.22
CA LEU A 29 -15.17 5.78 12.40
C LEU A 29 -16.06 5.45 13.62
N ASP A 30 -15.67 4.47 14.44
CA ASP A 30 -16.42 4.08 15.64
C ASP A 30 -16.42 5.23 16.66
N THR A 31 -17.57 5.87 16.87
CA THR A 31 -17.73 6.94 17.86
C THR A 31 -18.03 6.42 19.27
N SER A 32 -18.16 5.11 19.48
CA SER A 32 -18.36 4.55 20.81
C SER A 32 -17.02 4.35 21.55
N GLU A 33 -15.95 4.03 20.82
CA GLU A 33 -14.59 3.95 21.36
C GLU A 33 -13.94 5.33 21.40
N GLN A 34 -13.86 5.92 22.59
CA GLN A 34 -13.30 7.25 22.79
C GLN A 34 -11.78 7.23 23.01
N LYS A 35 -11.20 6.13 23.49
CA LYS A 35 -9.76 6.05 23.71
C LYS A 35 -9.01 6.04 22.39
N LEU A 36 -7.74 6.45 22.43
CA LEU A 36 -6.80 6.19 21.36
C LEU A 36 -6.76 4.67 21.10
N SER A 37 -7.03 4.24 19.88
CA SER A 37 -7.06 2.82 19.52
C SER A 37 -6.29 2.52 18.24
N ILE A 38 -5.91 1.25 18.10
CA ILE A 38 -5.02 0.78 17.04
C ILE A 38 -5.77 -0.20 16.14
N VAL A 39 -5.71 0.03 14.83
CA VAL A 39 -6.18 -0.88 13.79
C VAL A 39 -4.96 -1.43 13.06
N ASN A 40 -4.64 -2.71 13.30
CA ASN A 40 -3.50 -3.39 12.70
C ASN A 40 -3.92 -4.23 11.49
N LEU A 41 -3.51 -3.82 10.30
CA LEU A 41 -3.64 -4.58 9.07
C LEU A 41 -2.40 -5.44 8.86
N PHE A 42 -2.56 -6.76 8.88
CA PHE A 42 -1.45 -7.68 8.70
C PHE A 42 -1.75 -8.67 7.57
N GLY A 43 -0.71 -9.08 6.86
CA GLY A 43 -0.87 -9.75 5.57
C GLY A 43 0.46 -9.98 4.89
N GLY A 44 0.54 -10.94 3.96
CA GLY A 44 1.78 -11.20 3.24
C GLY A 44 2.22 -10.01 2.40
N ARG A 45 3.49 -9.92 2.04
CA ARG A 45 3.94 -8.94 1.03
C ARG A 45 3.14 -9.07 -0.27
N GLY A 46 2.71 -7.93 -0.80
CA GLY A 46 1.99 -7.85 -2.06
C GLY A 46 0.47 -8.11 -2.01
N VAL A 47 -0.12 -8.41 -0.84
CA VAL A 47 -1.59 -8.61 -0.72
C VAL A 47 -2.42 -7.32 -0.82
N GLY A 48 -1.77 -6.14 -0.86
CA GLY A 48 -2.43 -4.85 -1.08
C GLY A 48 -2.83 -4.08 0.18
N LYS A 49 -2.15 -4.29 1.32
CA LYS A 49 -2.43 -3.57 2.58
C LYS A 49 -2.29 -2.05 2.44
N THR A 50 -1.14 -1.59 1.92
CA THR A 50 -0.85 -0.17 1.64
C THR A 50 -1.89 0.45 0.71
N PHE A 51 -2.23 -0.26 -0.37
CA PHE A 51 -3.27 0.18 -1.30
C PHE A 51 -4.64 0.34 -0.62
N LEU A 52 -5.03 -0.63 0.20
CA LEU A 52 -6.27 -0.56 0.98
C LEU A 52 -6.26 0.59 1.99
N ALA A 53 -5.16 0.74 2.74
CA ALA A 53 -5.00 1.83 3.71
C ALA A 53 -5.04 3.20 3.02
N LYS A 54 -4.40 3.36 1.85
CA LYS A 54 -4.39 4.60 1.09
C LYS A 54 -5.79 4.96 0.59
N ASN A 55 -6.52 3.99 0.03
CA ASN A 55 -7.89 4.19 -0.42
C ASN A 55 -8.86 4.59 0.70
N ILE A 56 -8.60 4.13 1.93
CA ILE A 56 -9.38 4.49 3.12
C ILE A 56 -8.99 5.89 3.61
N TYR A 57 -7.68 6.15 3.70
CA TYR A 57 -7.12 7.43 4.11
C TYR A 57 -7.60 8.58 3.22
N THR A 58 -7.65 8.39 1.90
CA THR A 58 -8.14 9.39 0.95
C THR A 58 -9.67 9.47 0.84
N SER A 59 -10.40 8.63 1.59
CA SER A 59 -11.85 8.63 1.53
C SER A 59 -12.44 9.87 2.22
N ALA A 60 -13.49 10.42 1.62
CA ALA A 60 -14.13 11.63 2.13
C ALA A 60 -14.79 11.42 3.51
N GLU A 61 -15.14 10.19 3.88
CA GLU A 61 -15.67 9.86 5.20
C GLU A 61 -14.59 9.99 6.27
N VAL A 62 -13.40 9.45 6.01
CA VAL A 62 -12.24 9.52 6.91
C VAL A 62 -11.72 10.96 6.99
N GLN A 63 -11.62 11.67 5.85
CA GLN A 63 -11.21 13.09 5.81
C GLN A 63 -12.13 14.03 6.58
N ARG A 64 -13.44 13.75 6.64
CA ARG A 64 -14.37 14.56 7.44
C ARG A 64 -14.40 14.18 8.92
N HIS A 65 -13.99 12.96 9.25
CA HIS A 65 -14.08 12.45 10.62
C HIS A 65 -12.93 12.94 11.51
N PHE A 66 -11.73 13.07 10.95
CA PHE A 66 -10.50 13.43 11.67
C PHE A 66 -10.08 14.87 11.34
N ASP A 67 -9.77 15.65 12.37
CA ASP A 67 -9.24 17.02 12.24
C ASP A 67 -7.82 17.01 11.65
N VAL A 68 -7.06 15.95 11.94
CA VAL A 68 -5.66 15.80 11.54
C VAL A 68 -5.42 14.39 10.99
N GLN A 69 -4.70 14.30 9.88
CA GLN A 69 -4.28 13.03 9.30
C GLN A 69 -2.80 13.07 8.97
N VAL A 70 -2.09 12.00 9.33
CA VAL A 70 -0.65 11.87 9.06
C VAL A 70 -0.42 10.49 8.45
N TRP A 71 0.34 10.43 7.36
CA TRP A 71 0.76 9.17 6.74
C TRP A 71 2.27 9.02 6.86
N LEU A 72 2.73 8.06 7.63
CA LEU A 72 4.14 7.79 7.87
C LEU A 72 4.55 6.51 7.12
N PRO A 73 5.29 6.62 6.00
CA PRO A 73 5.85 5.46 5.31
C PRO A 73 6.95 4.82 6.17
N GLY A 74 6.98 3.49 6.23
CA GLY A 74 7.97 2.73 6.99
C GLY A 74 9.41 2.99 6.53
N ALA A 75 9.61 3.28 5.24
CA ALA A 75 10.89 3.69 4.69
C ALA A 75 11.40 5.05 5.19
N ASN A 76 10.50 5.90 5.69
CA ASN A 76 10.84 7.22 6.24
C ASN A 76 10.74 7.25 7.77
N CYS A 77 10.66 6.09 8.41
CA CYS A 77 10.50 5.94 9.85
C CYS A 77 11.57 4.99 10.40
N HIS A 78 12.84 5.36 10.29
CA HIS A 78 13.95 4.61 10.92
C HIS A 78 14.34 5.17 12.29
N SER A 79 14.00 6.43 12.56
CA SER A 79 14.14 7.08 13.86
C SER A 79 12.90 7.90 14.24
N LEU A 80 12.81 8.30 15.52
CA LEU A 80 11.73 9.18 15.98
C LEU A 80 11.84 10.55 15.31
N GLU A 81 13.06 11.07 15.17
CA GLU A 81 13.33 12.37 14.55
C GLU A 81 12.84 12.43 13.10
N GLU A 82 13.05 11.36 12.33
CA GLU A 82 12.55 11.25 10.95
C GLU A 82 11.02 11.19 10.90
N ALA A 83 10.40 10.40 11.76
CA ALA A 83 8.94 10.31 11.85
C ALA A 83 8.32 11.66 12.25
N GLU A 84 8.93 12.37 13.20
CA GLU A 84 8.50 13.70 13.61
C GLU A 84 8.69 14.73 12.49
N LYS A 85 9.84 14.73 11.82
CA LYS A 85 10.10 15.60 10.68
C LYS A 85 9.07 15.38 9.56
N CYS A 86 8.83 14.13 9.17
CA CYS A 86 7.83 13.77 8.16
C CYS A 86 6.42 14.23 8.57
N THR A 87 6.09 14.11 9.86
CA THR A 87 4.82 14.62 10.42
C THR A 87 4.74 16.14 10.29
N ARG A 88 5.78 16.88 10.65
CA ARG A 88 5.79 18.36 10.58
C ARG A 88 5.64 18.86 9.15
N GLU A 89 6.35 18.24 8.21
CA GLU A 89 6.27 18.54 6.78
C GLU A 89 4.84 18.35 6.23
N GLN A 90 4.19 17.23 6.57
CA GLN A 90 2.81 16.96 6.14
C GLN A 90 1.79 17.92 6.75
N LEU A 91 1.99 18.31 8.01
CA LEU A 91 1.11 19.23 8.72
C LEU A 91 1.42 20.71 8.43
N SER A 92 2.52 20.99 7.71
CA SER A 92 3.01 22.34 7.45
C SER A 92 3.18 23.17 8.73
N ILE A 93 3.75 22.55 9.78
CA ILE A 93 4.06 23.20 11.06
C ILE A 93 5.56 23.43 11.20
N GLU A 94 5.95 24.37 12.07
CA GLU A 94 7.36 24.73 12.31
C GLU A 94 8.20 23.53 12.76
N ASP A 95 9.47 23.47 12.34
CA ASP A 95 10.38 22.35 12.61
C ASP A 95 10.60 22.07 14.10
N GLU A 96 10.48 23.09 14.96
CA GLU A 96 10.61 22.98 16.41
C GLU A 96 9.29 22.66 17.12
N ALA A 97 8.18 22.58 16.39
CA ALA A 97 6.88 22.34 16.98
C ALA A 97 6.81 20.96 17.67
N ASP A 98 6.31 20.95 18.90
CA ASP A 98 5.98 19.73 19.63
C ASP A 98 4.69 19.13 19.05
N ILE A 99 4.82 17.99 18.36
CA ILE A 99 3.72 17.27 17.73
C ILE A 99 2.67 16.84 18.75
N SER A 100 3.09 16.43 19.96
CA SER A 100 2.16 16.01 21.01
C SER A 100 1.27 17.19 21.40
N ASN A 101 1.86 18.36 21.63
CA ASN A 101 1.10 19.58 21.93
C ASN A 101 0.20 20.00 20.77
N PHE A 102 0.66 19.89 19.52
CA PHE A 102 -0.14 20.22 18.34
C PHE A 102 -1.39 19.32 18.21
N LEU A 103 -1.27 18.04 18.57
CA LEU A 103 -2.34 17.04 18.49
C LEU A 103 -3.32 17.11 19.69
N ARG A 104 -3.00 17.84 20.77
CA ARG A 104 -3.89 17.95 21.94
C ARG A 104 -5.25 18.53 21.55
N GLY A 105 -6.31 17.88 22.04
CA GLY A 105 -7.70 18.26 21.78
C GLY A 105 -8.21 18.00 20.36
N LYS A 106 -7.36 17.57 19.42
CA LYS A 106 -7.74 17.23 18.05
C LYS A 106 -8.01 15.75 17.90
N ARG A 107 -8.99 15.37 17.09
CA ARG A 107 -9.19 13.98 16.68
C ARG A 107 -8.29 13.69 15.49
N TYR A 108 -7.35 12.77 15.64
CA TYR A 108 -6.35 12.50 14.61
C TYR A 108 -6.35 11.03 14.16
N CYS A 109 -5.93 10.82 12.91
CA CYS A 109 -5.62 9.50 12.37
C CYS A 109 -4.16 9.48 11.90
N VAL A 110 -3.35 8.61 12.50
CA VAL A 110 -1.97 8.37 12.06
C VAL A 110 -1.90 7.02 11.36
N VAL A 111 -1.43 7.01 10.12
CA VAL A 111 -1.15 5.78 9.37
C VAL A 111 0.34 5.48 9.46
N LEU A 112 0.71 4.29 9.92
CA LEU A 112 2.06 3.75 9.94
C LEU A 112 2.13 2.64 8.88
N ASP A 113 2.63 2.97 7.69
CA ASP A 113 2.62 2.07 6.54
C ASP A 113 3.90 1.23 6.44
N ASP A 114 3.77 -0.05 6.09
CA ASP A 114 4.83 -1.06 6.08
C ASP A 114 5.72 -1.09 7.33
N PHE A 115 5.11 -0.86 8.50
CA PHE A 115 5.80 -0.78 9.78
C PHE A 115 6.14 -2.17 10.36
N ASN A 116 7.23 -2.73 9.87
CA ASN A 116 7.70 -4.10 10.09
C ASN A 116 8.68 -4.18 11.28
N TYR A 117 8.30 -4.72 12.45
CA TYR A 117 9.20 -4.85 13.63
C TYR A 117 10.47 -5.69 13.40
N GLY A 118 11.58 -5.03 13.11
CA GLY A 118 12.90 -5.52 13.53
C GLY A 118 13.18 -5.16 15.00
N SER A 119 14.25 -5.72 15.58
CA SER A 119 14.69 -5.40 16.96
C SER A 119 14.91 -3.90 17.23
N ARG A 120 15.17 -3.10 16.18
CA ARG A 120 15.28 -1.63 16.24
C ARG A 120 13.95 -0.87 16.13
N LEU A 121 12.92 -1.49 15.54
CA LEU A 121 11.62 -0.84 15.29
C LEU A 121 10.64 -1.01 16.45
N ALA A 122 10.90 -1.95 17.36
CA ALA A 122 10.14 -2.08 18.59
C ALA A 122 10.27 -0.84 19.49
N SER A 123 11.48 -0.31 19.69
CA SER A 123 11.68 0.93 20.45
C SER A 123 11.07 2.13 19.74
N LEU A 124 11.27 2.24 18.42
CA LEU A 124 10.68 3.32 17.63
C LEU A 124 9.16 3.37 17.72
N TRP A 125 8.51 2.22 17.62
CA TRP A 125 7.06 2.13 17.81
C TRP A 125 6.62 2.71 19.16
N HIS A 126 7.27 2.31 20.26
CA HIS A 126 6.93 2.83 21.58
C HIS A 126 7.13 4.35 21.64
N SER A 127 8.26 4.84 21.14
CA SER A 127 8.55 6.28 21.07
C SER A 127 7.50 7.05 20.26
N ILE A 128 7.04 6.51 19.13
CA ILE A 128 5.99 7.15 18.33
C ILE A 128 4.67 7.19 19.11
N ILE A 129 4.24 6.05 19.67
CA ILE A 129 2.96 5.98 20.40
C ILE A 129 2.98 6.91 21.63
N GLU A 130 4.11 7.04 22.33
CA GLU A 130 4.26 7.98 23.45
C GLU A 130 4.10 9.46 23.06
N ARG A 131 4.32 9.81 21.79
CA ARG A 131 4.09 11.18 21.28
C ARG A 131 2.62 11.45 20.94
N LEU A 132 1.78 10.41 20.82
CA LEU A 132 0.38 10.53 20.43
C LEU A 132 -0.51 10.67 21.68
N PRO A 133 -1.10 11.86 21.95
CA PRO A 133 -1.90 12.06 23.15
C PRO A 133 -3.25 11.35 23.04
N ASP A 134 -3.64 10.58 24.06
CA ASP A 134 -5.02 10.09 24.19
C ASP A 134 -5.93 11.23 24.67
N ASN A 135 -6.61 11.87 23.72
CA ASN A 135 -7.54 12.96 23.97
C ASN A 135 -8.94 12.45 24.37
N SER A 136 -9.16 11.13 24.49
CA SER A 136 -10.48 10.53 24.72
C SER A 136 -11.55 11.04 23.75
N ASN A 137 -11.19 11.21 22.48
CA ASN A 137 -12.05 11.77 21.44
C ASN A 137 -12.16 10.87 20.19
N GLY A 138 -11.66 9.64 20.28
CA GLY A 138 -11.71 8.66 19.19
C GLY A 138 -10.55 8.74 18.19
N SER A 139 -9.39 9.29 18.56
CA SER A 139 -8.18 9.21 17.70
C SER A 139 -7.79 7.76 17.39
N ARG A 140 -7.19 7.55 16.21
CA ARG A 140 -6.86 6.22 15.67
C ARG A 140 -5.44 6.13 15.14
N VAL A 141 -4.80 4.97 15.33
CA VAL A 141 -3.58 4.58 14.63
C VAL A 141 -3.88 3.41 13.71
N LEU A 142 -3.74 3.60 12.39
CA LEU A 142 -3.81 2.53 11.41
C LEU A 142 -2.40 2.07 11.09
N VAL A 143 -2.11 0.77 11.17
CA VAL A 143 -0.77 0.26 10.88
C VAL A 143 -0.83 -0.89 9.88
N THR A 144 0.08 -0.95 8.92
CA THR A 144 0.19 -2.06 7.95
C THR A 144 1.48 -2.85 8.16
N ARG A 145 1.41 -4.20 8.17
CA ARG A 145 2.55 -5.08 8.54
C ARG A 145 2.59 -6.41 7.78
N ASP A 146 3.77 -7.00 7.66
CA ASP A 146 3.97 -8.35 7.11
C ASP A 146 3.73 -9.46 8.17
N TYR A 147 3.45 -10.70 7.71
CA TYR A 147 3.26 -11.86 8.59
C TYR A 147 4.54 -12.31 9.30
N ASP A 148 5.71 -12.01 8.74
CA ASP A 148 6.99 -12.48 9.28
C ASP A 148 7.32 -11.85 10.65
N ILE A 149 6.48 -10.91 11.10
CA ILE A 149 6.71 -10.05 12.24
C ILE A 149 5.49 -10.02 13.19
N ILE A 150 4.81 -11.16 13.36
CA ILE A 150 3.68 -11.31 14.29
C ILE A 150 4.20 -11.45 15.73
N ILE A 151 5.01 -10.50 16.19
CA ILE A 151 5.23 -10.28 17.62
C ILE A 151 5.10 -8.77 17.81
N LEU A 152 3.97 -8.33 18.34
CA LEU A 152 3.95 -7.12 19.15
C LEU A 152 4.63 -7.52 20.46
N PRO A 153 5.90 -7.15 20.72
CA PRO A 153 6.45 -7.40 22.04
C PRO A 153 5.66 -6.54 23.04
N GLY A 154 4.93 -7.18 23.96
CA GLY A 154 4.54 -6.54 25.24
C GLY A 154 5.81 -6.19 26.02
N ARG A 155 5.86 -5.25 26.95
CA ARG A 155 4.87 -4.57 27.81
C ARG A 155 5.41 -3.13 27.97
N SER A 156 4.64 -2.05 27.82
CA SER A 156 4.16 -1.33 29.02
C SER A 156 3.13 -0.23 28.74
N VAL A 157 2.82 0.07 27.48
CA VAL A 157 1.83 1.13 27.11
C VAL A 157 0.79 0.62 26.10
N ILE A 158 1.16 -0.32 25.24
CA ILE A 158 0.30 -0.82 24.15
C ILE A 158 -0.74 -1.82 24.65
N ASP A 159 -0.46 -2.53 25.74
CA ASP A 159 -1.41 -3.49 26.34
C ASP A 159 -2.68 -2.81 26.90
N SER A 160 -2.69 -1.47 27.03
CA SER A 160 -3.85 -0.71 27.52
C SER A 160 -4.69 -0.05 26.40
N LEU A 161 -4.14 0.09 25.19
CA LEU A 161 -4.87 0.68 24.08
C LEU A 161 -5.73 -0.40 23.40
N PRO A 162 -7.00 -0.11 23.08
CA PRO A 162 -7.83 -1.02 22.29
C PRO A 162 -7.15 -1.34 20.96
N LEU A 163 -7.03 -2.63 20.63
CA LEU A 163 -6.38 -3.13 19.42
C LEU A 163 -7.34 -4.01 18.63
N LEU A 164 -7.57 -3.63 17.36
CA LEU A 164 -8.24 -4.46 16.38
C LEU A 164 -7.23 -4.99 15.37
N GLN A 165 -7.22 -6.31 15.13
CA GLN A 165 -6.38 -6.94 14.13
C GLN A 165 -7.21 -7.40 12.93
N ILE A 166 -6.80 -7.00 11.73
CA ILE A 166 -7.48 -7.35 10.47
C ILE A 166 -6.47 -8.00 9.53
N LYS A 167 -6.70 -9.28 9.23
CA LYS A 167 -5.90 -10.04 8.29
C LYS A 167 -6.33 -9.73 6.86
N VAL A 168 -5.41 -9.27 6.02
CA VAL A 168 -5.63 -9.04 4.58
C VAL A 168 -5.14 -10.27 3.80
N TYR A 169 -6.04 -10.84 3.01
CA TYR A 169 -5.80 -12.09 2.28
C TYR A 169 -5.50 -11.86 0.79
N CYS A 170 -4.85 -12.82 0.16
CA CYS A 170 -4.81 -12.91 -1.30
C CYS A 170 -6.24 -12.93 -1.87
N ARG A 171 -6.39 -12.42 -3.08
CA ARG A 171 -7.65 -12.41 -3.81
C ARG A 171 -7.99 -13.81 -4.31
N SER A 172 -9.28 -14.13 -4.36
CA SER A 172 -9.75 -15.35 -5.03
C SER A 172 -9.46 -15.33 -6.52
N ASN A 173 -9.46 -16.48 -7.20
CA ASN A 173 -9.24 -16.53 -8.66
C ASN A 173 -10.22 -15.63 -9.42
N LYS A 174 -11.50 -15.59 -9.02
CA LYS A 174 -12.51 -14.70 -9.62
C LYS A 174 -12.15 -13.22 -9.49
N GLN A 175 -11.75 -12.80 -8.29
CA GLN A 175 -11.32 -11.41 -8.04
C GLN A 175 -10.00 -11.11 -8.75
N GLY A 176 -9.10 -12.08 -8.82
CA GLY A 176 -7.82 -11.94 -9.50
C GLY A 176 -7.98 -11.76 -11.01
N LEU A 177 -8.86 -12.55 -11.61
CA LEU A 177 -9.29 -12.41 -13.00
C LEU A 177 -9.86 -11.02 -13.26
N GLU A 178 -10.73 -10.53 -12.38
CA GLU A 178 -11.30 -9.19 -12.52
C GLU A 178 -10.23 -8.08 -12.44
N ILE A 179 -9.26 -8.19 -11.53
CA ILE A 179 -8.12 -7.25 -11.46
C ILE A 179 -7.32 -7.27 -12.76
N LEU A 180 -6.96 -8.47 -13.23
CA LEU A 180 -6.15 -8.66 -14.43
C LEU A 180 -6.85 -8.05 -15.66
N LEU A 181 -8.13 -8.34 -15.85
CA LEU A 181 -8.89 -7.89 -17.01
C LEU A 181 -9.11 -6.37 -17.00
N LYS A 182 -9.42 -5.78 -15.83
CA LYS A 182 -9.58 -4.32 -15.72
C LYS A 182 -8.30 -3.56 -16.06
N GLU A 183 -7.15 -4.14 -15.74
CA GLU A 183 -5.85 -3.55 -16.02
C GLU A 183 -5.43 -3.79 -17.48
N ALA A 184 -5.65 -5.00 -18.02
CA ALA A 184 -5.31 -5.35 -19.40
C ALA A 184 -6.20 -4.65 -20.45
N PHE A 185 -7.48 -4.44 -20.12
CA PHE A 185 -8.48 -3.97 -21.05
C PHE A 185 -9.36 -2.87 -20.41
N PRO A 186 -8.84 -1.66 -20.24
CA PRO A 186 -9.57 -0.57 -19.58
C PRO A 186 -10.78 -0.05 -20.38
N LYS A 187 -10.97 -0.47 -21.64
CA LYS A 187 -12.04 0.05 -22.53
C LYS A 187 -13.00 -1.01 -23.11
N ASP A 188 -12.58 -2.26 -23.28
CA ASP A 188 -13.47 -3.40 -23.60
C ASP A 188 -12.67 -4.72 -23.53
N PRO A 189 -13.05 -5.74 -22.74
CA PRO A 189 -12.30 -6.98 -22.62
C PRO A 189 -12.94 -8.08 -23.47
N LEU A 190 -12.09 -8.88 -24.14
CA LEU A 190 -12.28 -10.29 -24.55
C LEU A 190 -12.12 -10.62 -26.04
N GLU A 191 -11.96 -9.66 -26.95
CA GLU A 191 -11.60 -10.05 -28.33
C GLU A 191 -10.18 -10.63 -28.38
N GLY A 192 -10.11 -11.95 -28.62
CA GLY A 192 -8.86 -12.69 -28.80
C GLY A 192 -8.24 -13.30 -27.54
N CYS A 193 -8.94 -13.29 -26.40
CA CYS A 193 -8.44 -13.81 -25.13
C CYS A 193 -8.82 -15.29 -24.92
N PRO A 194 -7.88 -16.25 -24.94
CA PRO A 194 -8.21 -17.65 -24.71
C PRO A 194 -8.51 -17.88 -23.22
N ALA A 195 -9.76 -18.20 -22.88
CA ALA A 195 -10.23 -18.30 -21.49
C ALA A 195 -9.34 -19.20 -20.60
N ASP A 196 -8.97 -20.39 -21.09
CA ASP A 196 -8.10 -21.35 -20.38
C ASP A 196 -6.72 -20.77 -20.05
N THR A 197 -6.23 -19.86 -20.89
CA THR A 197 -4.93 -19.20 -20.69
C THR A 197 -5.00 -18.15 -19.58
N VAL A 198 -6.13 -17.46 -19.45
CA VAL A 198 -6.29 -16.41 -18.43
C VAL A 198 -6.31 -16.99 -17.02
N ASP A 199 -7.03 -18.10 -16.84
CA ASP A 199 -7.08 -18.76 -15.53
C ASP A 199 -5.70 -19.26 -15.09
N ALA A 200 -4.92 -19.82 -16.01
CA ALA A 200 -3.53 -20.19 -15.75
C ALA A 200 -2.69 -19.00 -15.29
N LEU A 201 -2.82 -17.85 -15.97
CA LEU A 201 -2.11 -16.61 -15.62
C LEU A 201 -2.51 -16.04 -14.24
N VAL A 202 -3.80 -16.10 -13.90
CA VAL A 202 -4.28 -15.69 -12.58
C VAL A 202 -3.70 -16.60 -11.49
N MET A 203 -3.63 -17.90 -11.73
CA MET A 203 -3.00 -18.86 -10.82
C MET A 203 -1.50 -18.58 -10.65
N GLU A 204 -0.78 -18.20 -11.71
CA GLU A 204 0.63 -17.78 -11.63
C GLU A 204 0.85 -16.58 -10.72
N CYS A 205 -0.13 -15.68 -10.64
CA CYS A 205 -0.07 -14.50 -9.77
C CYS A 205 -0.45 -14.78 -8.32
N GLN A 206 -0.94 -15.99 -8.01
CA GLN A 206 -1.25 -16.48 -6.66
C GLN A 206 -2.21 -15.58 -5.88
N GLY A 207 -3.12 -14.92 -6.59
CA GLY A 207 -4.10 -13.99 -6.01
C GLY A 207 -3.49 -12.72 -5.41
N LEU A 208 -2.21 -12.43 -5.66
CA LEU A 208 -1.61 -11.17 -5.23
C LEU A 208 -2.03 -10.05 -6.19
N PRO A 209 -2.57 -8.92 -5.69
CA PRO A 209 -2.97 -7.80 -6.56
C PRO A 209 -1.84 -7.21 -7.40
N TRP A 210 -0.64 -7.04 -6.84
CA TRP A 210 0.46 -6.38 -7.56
C TRP A 210 0.94 -7.19 -8.80
N PRO A 211 1.21 -8.51 -8.74
CA PRO A 211 1.55 -9.29 -9.93
C PRO A 211 0.43 -9.33 -10.96
N LEU A 212 -0.84 -9.39 -10.53
CA LEU A 212 -1.99 -9.36 -11.43
C LEU A 212 -2.04 -8.05 -12.22
N ARG A 213 -1.86 -6.91 -11.55
CA ARG A 213 -1.80 -5.60 -12.23
C ARG A 213 -0.60 -5.48 -13.14
N PHE A 214 0.57 -5.93 -12.68
CA PHE A 214 1.77 -5.92 -13.51
C PHE A 214 1.57 -6.72 -14.80
N LEU A 215 0.99 -7.92 -14.69
CA LEU A 215 0.68 -8.75 -15.84
C LEU A 215 -0.38 -8.10 -16.74
N GLY A 216 -1.43 -7.51 -16.16
CA GLY A 216 -2.45 -6.81 -16.92
C GLY A 216 -1.89 -5.63 -17.70
N GLY A 217 -1.04 -4.81 -17.08
CA GLY A 217 -0.32 -3.73 -17.75
C GLY A 217 0.52 -4.23 -18.92
N LEU A 218 1.25 -5.34 -18.77
CA LEU A 218 1.99 -5.96 -19.88
C LEU A 218 1.08 -6.40 -21.03
N LEU A 219 -0.05 -7.04 -20.71
CA LEU A 219 -1.03 -7.49 -21.70
C LEU A 219 -1.75 -6.32 -22.39
N SER A 220 -1.81 -5.15 -21.76
CA SER A 220 -2.36 -3.93 -22.36
C SER A 220 -1.45 -3.33 -23.45
N GLU A 221 -0.16 -3.66 -23.43
CA GLU A 221 0.85 -3.10 -24.35
C GLU A 221 1.43 -4.13 -25.33
N ARG A 222 1.32 -5.43 -25.03
CA ARG A 222 2.01 -6.49 -25.78
C ARG A 222 1.06 -7.61 -26.23
N PRO A 223 1.36 -8.26 -27.36
CA PRO A 223 0.66 -9.47 -27.78
C PRO A 223 0.77 -10.60 -26.74
N TRP A 224 -0.32 -11.35 -26.59
CA TRP A 224 -0.43 -12.46 -25.64
C TRP A 224 0.68 -13.49 -25.78
N ASN A 225 0.98 -13.93 -27.01
CA ASN A 225 2.01 -14.93 -27.29
C ASN A 225 3.40 -14.50 -26.79
N GLU A 226 3.72 -13.20 -26.83
CA GLU A 226 4.99 -12.69 -26.32
C GLU A 226 5.04 -12.77 -24.79
N VAL A 227 3.97 -12.33 -24.11
CA VAL A 227 3.88 -12.36 -22.65
C VAL A 227 3.91 -13.80 -22.13
N LEU A 228 3.17 -14.70 -22.77
CA LEU A 228 3.13 -16.12 -22.43
C LEU A 228 4.50 -16.78 -22.61
N GLY A 229 5.17 -16.56 -23.74
CA GLY A 229 6.50 -17.11 -23.97
C GLY A 229 7.53 -16.65 -22.93
N ARG A 230 7.42 -15.41 -22.44
CA ARG A 230 8.27 -14.93 -21.33
C ARG A 230 7.96 -15.64 -20.02
N ILE A 231 6.69 -15.85 -19.69
CA ILE A 231 6.28 -16.56 -18.47
C ILE A 231 6.74 -18.02 -18.51
N GLU A 232 6.60 -18.69 -19.66
CA GLU A 232 7.13 -20.04 -19.87
C GLU A 232 8.64 -20.10 -19.69
N ALA A 233 9.39 -19.13 -20.21
CA ALA A 233 10.84 -19.06 -20.03
C ALA A 233 11.25 -18.89 -18.55
N ILE A 234 10.49 -18.11 -17.75
CA ILE A 234 10.71 -18.00 -16.30
C ILE A 234 10.52 -19.37 -15.64
N LYS A 235 9.44 -20.07 -15.97
CA LYS A 235 9.11 -21.39 -15.43
C LYS A 235 10.18 -22.42 -15.79
N ALA A 236 10.62 -22.43 -17.06
CA ALA A 236 11.69 -23.31 -17.54
C ALA A 236 13.02 -23.05 -16.80
N ALA A 237 13.26 -21.82 -16.35
CA ALA A 237 14.39 -21.47 -15.49
C ALA A 237 14.19 -21.81 -14.00
N GLY A 238 13.10 -22.51 -13.63
CA GLY A 238 12.78 -22.91 -12.26
C GLY A 238 12.35 -21.76 -11.35
N LYS A 239 11.92 -20.63 -11.92
CA LYS A 239 11.55 -19.43 -11.16
C LYS A 239 10.03 -19.25 -11.13
N ARG A 240 9.53 -18.57 -10.09
CA ARG A 240 8.12 -18.20 -9.97
C ARG A 240 7.88 -16.82 -10.57
N PHE A 241 6.76 -16.64 -11.28
CA PHE A 241 6.38 -15.34 -11.83
C PHE A 241 6.29 -14.26 -10.76
N VAL A 242 5.69 -14.54 -9.60
CA VAL A 242 5.56 -13.56 -8.50
C VAL A 242 6.89 -13.07 -7.92
N ASP A 243 7.93 -13.90 -7.94
CA ASP A 243 9.27 -13.53 -7.48
C ASP A 243 10.01 -12.74 -8.56
N PHE A 244 9.76 -13.10 -9.82
CA PHE A 244 10.47 -12.55 -10.96
C PHE A 244 9.84 -11.29 -11.55
N ALA A 245 8.53 -11.08 -11.39
CA ALA A 245 7.86 -9.83 -11.72
C ALA A 245 8.43 -8.66 -10.88
N LYS A 246 9.02 -8.96 -9.71
CA LYS A 246 9.69 -7.97 -8.86
C LYS A 246 11.07 -7.61 -9.41
N SER A 247 11.55 -8.40 -10.38
CA SER A 247 12.88 -8.27 -10.94
C SER A 247 12.90 -7.22 -12.04
N TYR A 248 13.86 -6.32 -11.90
CA TYR A 248 14.39 -5.44 -12.94
C TYR A 248 14.46 -6.03 -14.36
N ARG A 249 14.72 -7.34 -14.48
CA ARG A 249 14.88 -8.03 -15.78
C ARG A 249 13.60 -8.14 -16.61
N PHE A 250 12.43 -7.89 -16.02
CA PHE A 250 11.14 -7.97 -16.72
C PHE A 250 10.77 -6.71 -17.50
N LEU A 251 11.54 -5.64 -17.33
CA LEU A 251 11.23 -4.37 -17.95
C LEU A 251 11.37 -4.43 -19.48
N PRO A 252 10.44 -3.80 -20.21
CA PRO A 252 10.18 -4.09 -21.61
C PRO A 252 11.31 -3.77 -22.59
N SER A 253 12.23 -2.86 -22.24
CA SER A 253 13.38 -2.49 -23.06
C SER A 253 14.60 -2.08 -22.22
N HIS A 254 15.73 -1.81 -22.87
CA HIS A 254 16.91 -1.24 -22.19
C HIS A 254 16.60 0.13 -21.59
N GLU A 255 15.80 0.95 -22.27
CA GLU A 255 15.39 2.28 -21.83
C GLU A 255 14.48 2.20 -20.59
N HIS A 256 13.51 1.29 -20.54
CA HIS A 256 12.68 1.07 -19.34
C HIS A 256 13.51 0.60 -18.16
N ARG A 257 14.50 -0.25 -18.42
CA ARG A 257 15.50 -0.69 -17.45
C ARG A 257 16.34 0.49 -16.95
N ALA A 258 16.94 1.26 -17.83
CA ALA A 258 17.69 2.46 -17.46
C ALA A 258 16.83 3.46 -16.67
N ALA A 259 15.58 3.70 -17.10
CA ALA A 259 14.61 4.54 -16.40
C ALA A 259 14.24 3.97 -15.02
N PHE A 260 14.12 2.65 -14.89
CA PHE A 260 13.88 2.03 -13.58
C PHE A 260 15.08 2.22 -12.64
N LEU A 261 16.31 2.08 -13.14
CA LEU A 261 17.51 2.34 -12.33
C LEU A 261 17.62 3.81 -11.92
N TYR A 262 17.10 4.73 -12.73
CA TYR A 262 17.06 6.14 -12.37
C TYR A 262 16.26 6.38 -11.07
N PHE A 263 15.22 5.59 -10.81
CA PHE A 263 14.49 5.68 -9.54
C PHE A 263 15.34 5.32 -8.31
N LEU A 264 16.43 4.55 -8.46
CA LEU A 264 17.37 4.27 -7.37
C LEU A 264 18.17 5.49 -6.92
N THR A 265 18.12 6.60 -7.68
CA THR A 265 18.74 7.87 -7.28
C THR A 265 17.89 8.68 -6.31
N PHE A 266 16.62 8.30 -6.14
CA PHE A 266 15.70 8.93 -5.19
C PHE A 266 15.66 8.13 -3.87
N PRO A 267 15.37 8.79 -2.74
CA PRO A 267 15.05 8.10 -1.50
C PRO A 267 13.87 7.13 -1.68
N GLU A 268 13.83 6.07 -0.87
CA GLU A 268 12.71 5.12 -0.85
C GLU A 268 11.41 5.85 -0.46
N ASP A 269 10.28 5.49 -1.11
CA ASP A 269 8.97 6.13 -0.96
C ASP A 269 8.89 7.65 -1.25
N ALA A 270 9.90 8.24 -1.91
CA ALA A 270 9.86 9.65 -2.30
C ALA A 270 8.74 9.94 -3.32
N GLU A 271 8.03 11.07 -3.14
CA GLU A 271 7.08 11.55 -4.14
C GLU A 271 7.84 12.18 -5.31
N ILE A 272 7.66 11.63 -6.51
CA ILE A 272 8.35 12.08 -7.71
C ILE A 272 7.33 12.62 -8.71
N HIS A 273 7.49 13.87 -9.12
CA HIS A 273 6.64 14.45 -10.16
C HIS A 273 6.96 13.86 -11.53
N ALA A 274 5.97 13.26 -12.21
CA ALA A 274 6.18 12.64 -13.51
C ALA A 274 6.86 13.56 -14.56
N LYS A 275 6.60 14.88 -14.50
CA LYS A 275 7.21 15.87 -15.38
C LYS A 275 8.73 16.03 -15.19
N SER A 276 9.25 15.77 -13.98
CA SER A 276 10.70 15.83 -13.74
C SER A 276 11.45 14.62 -14.27
N LEU A 277 10.74 13.52 -14.56
CA LEU A 277 11.30 12.28 -15.11
C LEU A 277 11.37 12.26 -16.63
N ALA A 278 10.63 13.13 -17.32
CA ALA A 278 10.47 13.14 -18.78
C ALA A 278 11.43 14.11 -19.50
N ARG A 279 12.56 14.47 -18.88
CA ARG A 279 13.55 15.40 -19.45
C ARG A 279 14.70 14.69 -20.14
#